data_AF-A0A7C5QZS9-F1
#
_entry.id   AF-A0A7C5QZS9-F1
#
_cell.length_a   1.000
_cell.length_b   1.000
_cell.length_c   1.000
_cell.angle_alpha   90.00
_cell.angle_beta   90.00
_cell.angle_gamma   90.00
#
_symmetry.space_group_name_H-M   'P 1'
#
loop_
_entity.id
_entity.type
_entity.pdbx_description
1 polymer ?
#
loop_
_entity_poly.entity_id
_entity_poly.type
_entity_poly.pdbx_seq_one_letter_code
_entity_poly.pdbx_strand_id
1 'polypeptide(L)' 'MSEFKFTMPIQPRYADFDMLGHLNNATYLTYFEVARLHYFYTIGWRLKDVSNVVARMEIDFLAPVLPQTEVT' A
#
# COMPACT_ATOMS: atom_id res chain seq x y z
N MET A 1 -7.30 -11.49 -9.84
CA MET A 1 -8.01 -10.43 -9.07
C MET A 1 -9.26 -10.92 -8.32
N SER A 2 -9.76 -12.15 -8.55
CA SER A 2 -10.91 -12.71 -7.81
C SER A 2 -10.56 -13.20 -6.38
N GLU A 3 -9.29 -13.16 -5.97
CA GLU A 3 -8.85 -13.66 -4.67
C GLU A 3 -8.98 -12.62 -3.54
N PHE A 4 -8.99 -11.33 -3.83
CA PHE A 4 -9.03 -10.28 -2.82
C PHE A 4 -10.40 -9.61 -2.77
N LYS A 5 -10.95 -9.44 -1.55
CA LYS A 5 -12.27 -8.83 -1.31
C LYS A 5 -12.27 -7.30 -1.48
N PHE A 6 -11.09 -6.70 -1.54
CA PHE A 6 -10.88 -5.26 -1.65
C PHE A 6 -9.62 -5.00 -2.48
N THR A 7 -9.72 -4.06 -3.41
CA THR A 7 -8.61 -3.56 -4.24
C THR A 7 -8.81 -2.08 -4.43
N MET A 8 -7.72 -1.30 -4.55
CA MET A 8 -7.81 0.10 -4.90
C MET A 8 -6.61 0.54 -5.73
N PRO A 9 -6.80 1.39 -6.74
CA PRO A 9 -5.67 1.94 -7.46
C PRO A 9 -4.86 2.86 -6.53
N ILE A 10 -3.55 2.78 -6.64
CA ILE A 10 -2.63 3.72 -6.00
C ILE A 10 -1.88 4.45 -7.10
N GLN A 11 -1.81 5.78 -6.99
CA GLN A 11 -1.05 6.61 -7.90
C GLN A 11 0.38 6.78 -7.37
N PRO A 12 1.41 6.24 -8.04
CA PRO A 12 2.78 6.48 -7.65
C PRO A 12 3.19 7.93 -7.89
N ARG A 13 3.97 8.49 -6.96
CA ARG A 13 4.49 9.86 -7.06
C ARG A 13 5.97 9.80 -7.38
N TYR A 14 6.50 10.83 -8.05
CA TYR A 14 7.94 10.92 -8.33
C TYR A 14 8.80 10.75 -7.07
N ALA A 15 8.37 11.29 -5.93
CA ALA A 15 9.07 11.19 -4.65
C ALA A 15 9.08 9.77 -4.04
N ASP A 16 8.26 8.86 -4.56
CA ASP A 16 8.17 7.48 -4.06
C ASP A 16 9.29 6.59 -4.66
N PHE A 17 9.97 7.06 -5.71
CA PHE A 17 11.04 6.36 -6.40
C PHE A 17 12.42 6.73 -5.86
N ASP A 18 13.33 5.76 -5.83
CA ASP A 18 14.72 5.99 -5.45
C ASP A 18 15.58 6.47 -6.64
N MET A 19 16.88 6.65 -6.40
CA MET A 19 17.83 7.09 -7.42
C MET A 19 17.99 6.11 -8.59
N LEU A 20 17.62 4.83 -8.41
CA LEU A 20 17.66 3.82 -9.46
C LEU A 20 16.36 3.81 -10.29
N GLY A 21 15.38 4.65 -9.94
CA GLY A 21 14.14 4.80 -10.69
C GLY A 21 13.09 3.74 -10.37
N HIS A 22 13.29 2.94 -9.32
CA HIS A 22 12.32 1.97 -8.83
C HIS A 22 11.65 2.47 -7.56
N LEU A 23 10.43 1.99 -7.30
CA LEU A 23 9.72 2.36 -6.08
C LEU A 23 10.56 1.95 -4.86
N ASN A 24 10.77 2.89 -3.94
CA ASN A 24 11.55 2.64 -2.74
C ASN A 24 10.86 1.56 -1.88
N ASN A 25 11.66 0.64 -1.32
CA ASN A 25 11.18 -0.49 -0.54
C ASN A 25 10.29 -0.09 0.66
N ALA A 26 10.60 1.02 1.33
CA ALA A 26 9.80 1.52 2.45
C ALA A 26 8.44 2.08 1.97
N THR A 27 8.36 2.61 0.75
CA THR A 27 7.13 3.19 0.21
C THR A 27 6.03 2.16 0.00
N TYR A 28 6.38 0.89 -0.24
CA TYR A 28 5.39 -0.20 -0.31
C TYR A 28 4.59 -0.31 0.99
N LEU A 29 5.21 -0.13 2.16
CA LEU A 29 4.50 -0.18 3.45
C LEU A 29 3.47 0.94 3.55
N THR A 30 3.83 2.14 3.09
CA THR A 30 2.91 3.28 3.02
C THR A 30 1.72 2.99 2.13
N TYR A 31 1.94 2.33 0.98
CA TYR A 31 0.86 1.95 0.07
C TYR A 31 -0.08 0.92 0.70
N PHE A 32 0.47 -0.10 1.36
CA PHE A 32 -0.32 -1.07 2.12
C PHE A 32 -1.10 -0.44 3.27
N GLU A 33 -0.52 0.56 3.95
CA GLU A 33 -1.22 1.31 5.00
C GLU A 33 -2.39 2.12 4.47
N VAL A 34 -2.20 2.85 3.36
CA VAL A 34 -3.29 3.56 2.69
C VAL A 34 -4.40 2.58 2.32
N ALA A 35 -4.08 1.48 1.64
CA ALA A 35 -5.05 0.46 1.27
C ALA A 35 -5.79 -0.13 2.49
N ARG A 36 -5.07 -0.41 3.58
CA ARG A 36 -5.64 -0.90 4.84
C ARG A 36 -6.61 0.10 5.46
N LEU A 37 -6.25 1.38 5.51
CA LEU A 37 -7.14 2.42 6.05
C LEU A 37 -8.41 2.56 5.20
N HIS A 38 -8.28 2.55 3.87
CA HIS A 38 -9.43 2.58 2.98
C HIS A 38 -10.32 1.36 3.15
N TYR A 39 -9.75 0.16 3.26
CA TYR A 39 -10.49 -1.06 3.57
C TYR A 39 -11.26 -0.94 4.89
N PHE A 40 -10.61 -0.47 5.95
CA PHE A 40 -11.25 -0.28 7.25
C PHE A 40 -12.45 0.68 7.17
N TYR A 41 -12.36 1.76 6.40
CA TYR A 41 -13.51 2.64 6.19
C TYR A 41 -14.69 1.94 5.54
N THR A 42 -14.45 1.01 4.60
CA THR A 42 -15.51 0.24 3.92
C THR A 42 -16.27 -0.71 4.84
N ILE A 43 -15.61 -1.25 5.86
CA ILE A 43 -16.23 -2.12 6.87
C ILE A 43 -16.78 -1.36 8.08
N GLY A 44 -16.84 -0.03 7.99
CA GLY A 44 -17.42 0.83 9.03
C GLY A 44 -16.49 1.17 10.20
N TRP A 45 -15.24 0.70 10.19
CA TRP A 45 -14.26 1.06 11.21
C TRP A 45 -13.82 2.53 11.05
N ARG A 46 -13.56 3.21 12.17
CA ARG A 46 -13.00 4.56 12.24
C ARG A 46 -11.77 4.57 13.13
N LEU A 47 -10.82 5.45 12.85
CA LEU A 47 -9.59 5.64 13.64
C LEU A 47 -9.82 5.83 15.14
N LYS A 48 -10.98 6.37 15.53
CA LYS A 48 -11.36 6.63 16.91
C LYS A 48 -11.89 5.40 17.65
N ASP A 49 -12.20 4.31 16.95
CA ASP A 49 -12.91 3.17 17.52
C ASP A 49 -11.96 2.21 18.27
N VAL A 50 -10.69 2.08 17.83
CA VAL A 50 -9.62 1.31 18.52
C VAL A 50 -8.24 1.79 18.05
N SER A 51 -7.26 1.99 18.93
CA SER A 51 -5.87 2.25 18.50
C SER A 51 -5.18 0.93 18.13
N ASN A 52 -5.13 0.62 16.84
CA ASN A 52 -4.37 -0.54 16.34
C ASN A 52 -2.93 -0.12 16.05
N VAL A 53 -1.97 -0.96 16.41
CA VAL A 53 -0.55 -0.80 16.05
C VAL A 53 -0.10 -1.96 15.17
N VAL A 54 0.80 -1.68 14.24
CA VAL A 54 1.38 -2.72 13.38
C VAL A 54 2.47 -3.43 14.16
N ALA A 55 2.21 -4.68 14.57
CA ALA A 55 3.16 -5.49 15.34
C ALA A 55 4.25 -6.15 14.47
N ARG A 56 3.91 -6.53 13.23
CA ARG A 56 4.83 -7.15 12.27
C ARG A 56 4.34 -6.88 10.84
N MET A 57 5.29 -6.69 9.92
CA MET A 57 5.06 -6.72 8.47
C MET A 57 6.12 -7.61 7.83
N GLU A 58 5.72 -8.31 6.78
CA GLU A 58 6.57 -9.16 5.97
C GLU A 58 6.17 -8.95 4.51
N ILE A 59 7.14 -8.66 3.66
CA ILE A 59 6.93 -8.30 2.26
C ILE A 59 8.03 -8.97 1.44
N ASP A 60 7.60 -9.77 0.47
CA ASP A 60 8.48 -10.32 -0.57
C ASP A 60 8.40 -9.43 -1.82
N PHE A 61 9.52 -8.81 -2.20
CA PHE A 61 9.59 -7.95 -3.38
C PHE A 61 9.87 -8.79 -4.63
N LEU A 62 8.80 -9.22 -5.31
CA LEU A 62 8.89 -10.13 -6.46
C LEU A 62 9.35 -9.44 -7.75
N ALA A 63 8.96 -8.18 -7.95
CA ALA A 63 9.30 -7.39 -9.13
C ALA A 63 9.32 -5.89 -8.79
N PRO A 64 10.15 -5.08 -9.49
CA PRO A 64 10.18 -3.63 -9.26
C PRO A 64 8.96 -2.94 -9.87
N VAL A 65 8.46 -1.91 -9.18
CA VAL A 65 7.46 -0.97 -9.70
C VAL A 65 8.19 0.22 -10.34
N LEU A 66 7.82 0.54 -11.58
CA LEU A 66 8.37 1.65 -12.38
C LEU A 66 7.38 2.83 -12.44
N PRO A 67 7.82 4.05 -12.86
CA PRO A 67 6.96 5.24 -12.85
C PRO A 67 5.66 5.13 -13.66
N GLN A 68 5.61 4.29 -14.69
CA GLN A 68 4.41 4.07 -15.52
C GLN A 68 3.62 2.80 -15.13
N THR A 69 4.06 2.09 -14.10
CA THR A 69 3.39 0.88 -13.64
C THR A 69 2.09 1.26 -12.93
N GLU A 70 0.97 0.70 -13.39
CA GLU A 70 -0.29 0.77 -12.65
C GLU A 70 -0.20 -0.13 -11.41
N VAL A 71 -0.52 0.44 -10.24
CA VAL A 71 -0.48 -0.26 -8.95
C VAL A 71 -1.91 -0.42 -8.44
N THR A 72 -2.31 -1.64 -8.09
CA THR A 72 -3.66 -2.00 -7.60
C THR A 72 -3.61 -3.12 -6.58
#